data_AF-A0AAN7BMX4-F1
#
_entry.id   AF-A0AAN7BMX4-F1
#
_cell.length_a   1.000
_cell.length_b   1.000
_cell.length_c   1.000
_cell.angle_alpha   90.00
_cell.angle_beta   90.00
_cell.angle_gamma   90.00
#
_symmetry.space_group_name_H-M   'P 1'
#
loop_
_entity.id
_entity.type
_entity.pdbx_description
1 polymer ?
#
loop_
_entity_poly.entity_id
_entity_poly.type
_entity_poly.pdbx_seq_one_letter_code
_entity_poly.pdbx_strand_id
1 'polypeptide(L)'
;MLLFRVDLSSKSPDNVLKKTNYQNFHENIDRQNHHHPIIMDMYEALNPDPVSHHGWTPVPVDAEAIFQGKPYLHKPHPLLAKHIHFPSEDPIVAKVQDYAKSQLPSPTYNHSMRVFYWATAILKQQFPAHASSLSPSTLALTCLLHDIGTAPHNIHSTRLSFEFQGGIIALNLLQNTLSAPQPQAEGVCEAIIRHQDLGTTGKITFLGQLIQLATVYDNMSTRPYLVSEETKVDVMKEFPRMGWSKCFEKTIREENGLKPWAHTTHLGGEVFPNGVGGNVFMSEFE
;
A
#
# COMPACT_ATOMS: atom_id res chain seq x y z
N MET A 1 38.11 -23.80 24.08
CA MET A 1 38.73 -23.34 25.32
C MET A 1 40.10 -22.76 24.97
N LEU A 2 40.26 -21.43 25.15
CA LEU A 2 41.53 -20.66 25.16
C LEU A 2 42.35 -20.65 23.86
N LEU A 3 43.06 -19.59 23.46
CA LEU A 3 43.16 -18.15 23.78
C LEU A 3 44.33 -17.71 22.89
N PHE A 4 44.26 -16.63 22.11
CA PHE A 4 45.47 -15.87 21.79
C PHE A 4 45.14 -14.38 21.74
N ARG A 5 45.65 -13.69 22.76
CA ARG A 5 45.87 -12.25 22.83
C ARG A 5 46.96 -11.87 21.83
N VAL A 6 46.83 -10.72 21.18
CA VAL A 6 47.99 -9.89 20.83
C VAL A 6 47.71 -8.47 21.32
N ASP A 7 48.64 -8.00 22.14
CA ASP A 7 48.67 -6.69 22.78
C ASP A 7 49.37 -5.66 21.89
N LEU A 8 48.97 -4.41 22.05
CA LEU A 8 49.37 -3.23 21.32
C LEU A 8 50.69 -2.67 21.88
N SER A 9 51.66 -2.36 21.02
CA SER A 9 52.57 -1.23 21.28
C SER A 9 53.34 -0.78 20.03
N SER A 10 53.10 0.46 19.60
CA SER A 10 54.17 1.39 19.22
C SER A 10 53.59 2.80 19.06
N LYS A 11 54.23 3.76 19.73
CA LYS A 11 53.84 5.16 19.94
C LYS A 11 54.24 6.07 18.76
N SER A 12 53.35 7.03 18.42
CA SER A 12 53.54 8.50 18.20
C SER A 12 54.52 9.00 17.10
N PRO A 13 54.33 10.17 16.41
CA PRO A 13 53.68 11.39 16.92
C PRO A 13 52.83 12.28 15.96
N ASP A 14 51.99 13.08 16.63
CA ASP A 14 51.50 14.45 16.38
C ASP A 14 51.05 14.91 14.99
N ASN A 15 49.77 15.30 14.91
CA ASN A 15 49.43 16.60 14.32
C ASN A 15 48.18 17.23 14.97
N VAL A 16 48.44 18.33 15.67
CA VAL A 16 47.50 19.31 16.20
C VAL A 16 46.86 20.04 15.03
N LEU A 17 45.51 20.19 15.00
CA LEU A 17 44.78 21.40 14.57
C LEU A 17 43.25 21.22 14.56
N LYS A 18 42.59 22.12 15.30
CA LYS A 18 41.19 22.61 15.16
C LYS A 18 40.02 21.72 15.61
N LYS A 19 39.76 21.73 16.92
CA LYS A 19 38.39 21.68 17.49
C LYS A 19 37.91 23.11 17.76
N THR A 20 37.08 23.65 16.89
CA THR A 20 36.18 24.77 17.20
C THR A 20 34.96 24.66 16.29
N ASN A 21 33.78 24.94 16.84
CA ASN A 21 32.45 25.05 16.20
C ASN A 21 31.50 23.85 16.23
N TYR A 22 31.27 23.22 17.39
CA TYR A 22 30.06 22.40 17.58
C TYR A 22 29.35 22.55 18.94
N GLN A 23 29.73 23.51 19.79
CA GLN A 23 29.11 23.70 21.11
C GLN A 23 28.41 25.05 21.35
N ASN A 24 28.35 25.95 20.37
CA ASN A 24 27.70 27.27 20.55
C ASN A 24 26.36 27.44 19.80
N PHE A 25 25.76 26.38 19.27
CA PHE A 25 24.47 26.46 18.57
C PHE A 25 23.26 25.96 19.39
N HIS A 26 23.48 25.44 20.60
CA HIS A 26 22.39 24.89 21.43
C HIS A 26 22.06 25.71 22.69
N GLU A 27 22.70 26.85 22.93
CA GLU A 27 22.43 27.67 24.12
C GLU A 27 21.72 29.01 23.86
N ASN A 28 21.30 29.31 22.61
CA ASN A 28 20.67 30.60 22.29
C ASN A 28 19.24 30.52 21.72
N ILE A 29 18.58 29.35 21.74
CA ILE A 29 17.16 29.21 21.36
C ILE A 29 16.23 29.11 22.59
N ASP A 30 16.78 29.18 23.81
CA ASP A 30 16.00 28.87 25.03
C ASP A 30 15.59 30.09 25.88
N ARG A 31 15.56 31.31 25.29
CA ARG A 31 15.27 32.53 26.07
C ARG A 31 14.25 33.52 25.51
N GLN A 32 13.45 33.21 24.49
CA GLN A 32 12.42 34.19 24.04
C GLN A 32 11.03 33.70 23.61
N ASN A 33 10.65 32.42 23.77
CA ASN A 33 9.28 32.01 23.42
C ASN A 33 8.49 31.49 24.63
N HIS A 34 8.05 32.40 25.49
CA HIS A 34 6.85 32.18 26.31
C HIS A 34 5.63 32.61 25.50
N HIS A 35 5.21 31.77 24.54
CA HIS A 35 3.91 31.89 23.88
C HIS A 35 3.20 30.53 23.88
N HIS A 36 1.99 30.56 24.45
CA HIS A 36 0.93 29.56 24.58
C HIS A 36 1.04 28.20 23.85
N PRO A 37 0.79 27.06 24.53
CA PRO A 37 0.72 25.72 23.91
C PRO A 37 -0.37 25.56 22.82
N ILE A 38 -1.32 26.49 22.72
CA ILE A 38 -2.45 26.41 21.78
C ILE A 38 -2.01 26.62 20.32
N ILE A 39 -0.91 27.35 20.07
CA ILE A 39 -0.46 27.65 18.69
C ILE A 39 0.28 26.46 18.07
N MET A 40 0.99 25.66 18.87
CA MET A 40 1.74 24.50 18.37
C MET A 40 0.78 23.41 17.86
N ASP A 41 -0.30 23.14 18.60
CA ASP A 41 -1.33 22.15 18.23
C ASP A 41 -2.07 22.53 16.93
N MET A 42 -2.21 23.83 16.63
CA MET A 42 -2.81 24.30 15.38
C MET A 42 -1.85 24.19 14.18
N TYR A 43 -0.54 24.26 14.40
CA TYR A 43 0.47 24.11 13.33
C TYR A 43 0.71 22.63 12.96
N GLU A 44 0.64 21.70 13.92
CA GLU A 44 0.67 20.26 13.63
C GLU A 44 -0.58 19.78 12.86
N ALA A 45 -1.74 20.41 13.09
CA ALA A 45 -2.95 20.13 12.33
C ALA A 45 -2.89 20.60 10.86
N LEU A 46 -1.94 21.47 10.49
CA LEU A 46 -1.80 22.04 9.15
C LEU A 46 -0.73 21.37 8.29
N ASN A 47 0.12 20.52 8.87
CA ASN A 47 1.13 19.76 8.16
C ASN A 47 1.02 18.29 8.57
N PRO A 48 0.37 17.42 7.77
CA PRO A 48 0.31 16.00 8.10
C PRO A 48 1.73 15.47 8.27
N ASP A 49 1.98 14.71 9.35
CA ASP A 49 3.25 14.02 9.55
C ASP A 49 3.62 13.30 8.24
N PRO A 50 4.73 13.66 7.56
CA PRO A 50 5.10 13.13 6.26
C PRO A 50 5.15 11.60 6.22
N VAL A 51 5.37 10.98 7.38
CA VAL A 51 5.39 9.53 7.56
C VAL A 51 3.95 9.00 7.49
N SER A 52 3.03 9.48 8.35
CA SER A 52 1.62 9.06 8.31
C SER A 52 0.91 9.40 6.98
N HIS A 53 1.29 10.50 6.32
CA HIS A 53 0.66 10.98 5.08
C HIS A 53 0.75 9.95 3.93
N HIS A 54 1.83 9.18 3.89
CA HIS A 54 2.04 8.12 2.91
C HIS A 54 1.77 6.72 3.47
N GLY A 55 1.09 6.65 4.62
CA GLY A 55 0.57 5.41 5.19
C GLY A 55 1.56 4.63 6.04
N TRP A 56 2.71 5.21 6.41
CA TRP A 56 3.74 4.59 7.26
C TRP A 56 3.34 4.50 8.74
N THR A 57 2.05 4.34 9.04
CA THR A 57 1.57 4.02 10.37
C THR A 57 1.57 2.50 10.57
N PRO A 58 2.26 1.96 11.58
CA PRO A 58 2.32 0.51 11.77
C PRO A 58 1.03 -0.02 12.37
N VAL A 59 0.39 -0.99 11.71
CA VAL A 59 -0.82 -1.69 12.17
C VAL A 59 -0.60 -3.21 12.16
N PRO A 60 -1.40 -4.01 12.90
CA PRO A 60 -1.33 -5.47 12.79
C PRO A 60 -1.58 -5.91 11.34
N VAL A 61 -0.83 -6.91 10.86
CA VAL A 61 -1.12 -7.56 9.57
C VAL A 61 -2.40 -8.41 9.65
N ASP A 62 -2.70 -8.92 10.85
CA ASP A 62 -3.90 -9.71 11.10
C ASP A 62 -5.16 -8.82 11.09
N ALA A 63 -5.99 -8.99 10.06
CA ALA A 63 -7.27 -8.31 9.96
C ALA A 63 -8.21 -8.68 11.13
N GLU A 64 -8.20 -9.93 11.63
CA GLU A 64 -9.02 -10.30 12.79
C GLU A 64 -8.62 -9.56 14.05
N ALA A 65 -7.32 -9.30 14.25
CA ALA A 65 -6.84 -8.50 15.36
C ALA A 65 -7.31 -7.04 15.28
N ILE A 66 -7.39 -6.47 14.06
CA ILE A 66 -7.90 -5.11 13.83
C ILE A 66 -9.40 -5.02 14.17
N PHE A 67 -10.20 -5.95 13.64
CA PHE A 67 -11.65 -5.90 13.79
C PHE A 67 -12.18 -6.60 15.05
N GLN A 68 -11.32 -7.28 15.81
CA GLN A 68 -11.64 -7.95 17.07
C GLN A 68 -12.81 -8.94 16.92
N GLY A 69 -12.80 -9.71 15.84
CA GLY A 69 -13.85 -10.67 15.49
C GLY A 69 -15.18 -10.05 15.04
N LYS A 70 -15.29 -8.72 14.92
CA LYS A 70 -16.48 -8.04 14.41
C LYS A 70 -16.49 -8.04 12.88
N PRO A 71 -17.69 -8.01 12.25
CA PRO A 71 -17.78 -7.85 10.80
C PRO A 71 -17.23 -6.50 10.31
N TYR A 72 -17.32 -5.46 11.16
CA TYR A 72 -16.84 -4.10 10.91
C TYR A 72 -16.60 -3.38 12.25
N LEU A 73 -15.80 -2.30 12.24
CA LEU A 73 -15.63 -1.40 13.40
C LEU A 73 -16.80 -0.42 13.51
N HIS A 74 -17.25 0.10 12.37
CA HIS A 74 -18.40 0.98 12.25
C HIS A 74 -19.32 0.45 11.16
N LYS A 75 -20.64 0.47 11.39
CA LYS A 75 -21.61 -0.06 10.42
C LYS A 75 -21.50 0.73 9.11
N PRO A 76 -21.22 0.07 7.98
CA PRO A 76 -21.12 0.79 6.72
C PRO A 76 -22.46 1.38 6.30
N HIS A 77 -22.40 2.53 5.64
CA HIS A 77 -23.55 3.16 5.00
C HIS A 77 -23.25 3.41 3.51
N PRO A 78 -24.30 3.62 2.69
CA PRO A 78 -24.13 3.95 1.28
C PRO A 78 -23.16 5.11 1.06
N LEU A 79 -22.16 4.86 0.22
CA LEU A 79 -21.19 5.81 -0.30
C LEU A 79 -21.02 5.50 -1.80
N LEU A 80 -21.72 6.27 -2.63
CA LEU A 80 -21.72 6.10 -4.08
C LEU A 80 -20.40 6.54 -4.70
N ALA A 81 -20.04 5.96 -5.85
CA ALA A 81 -18.82 6.24 -6.61
C ALA A 81 -18.70 7.74 -6.94
N LYS A 82 -19.81 8.39 -7.31
CA LYS A 82 -19.86 9.85 -7.56
C LYS A 82 -19.50 10.73 -6.35
N HIS A 83 -19.53 10.18 -5.13
CA HIS A 83 -19.13 10.88 -3.90
C HIS A 83 -17.69 10.56 -3.47
N ILE A 84 -17.02 9.66 -4.18
CA ILE A 84 -15.61 9.35 -3.99
C ILE A 84 -14.82 10.12 -5.04
N HIS A 85 -14.02 11.08 -4.58
CA HIS A 85 -13.13 11.85 -5.43
C HIS A 85 -11.90 11.01 -5.80
N PHE A 86 -11.69 10.78 -7.10
CA PHE A 86 -10.46 10.20 -7.62
C PHE A 86 -9.49 11.34 -7.95
N PRO A 87 -8.24 11.34 -7.43
CA PRO A 87 -7.33 12.49 -7.48
C PRO A 87 -6.63 12.65 -8.84
N SER A 88 -7.40 12.72 -9.93
CA SER A 88 -6.90 12.86 -11.31
C SER A 88 -6.24 14.22 -11.60
N GLU A 89 -6.47 15.22 -10.74
CA GLU A 89 -5.81 16.52 -10.79
C GLU A 89 -4.33 16.46 -10.38
N ASP A 90 -3.91 15.40 -9.67
CA ASP A 90 -2.51 15.14 -9.39
C ASP A 90 -1.82 14.64 -10.68
N PRO A 91 -0.81 15.36 -11.21
CA PRO A 91 -0.17 15.01 -12.48
C PRO A 91 0.54 13.64 -12.46
N ILE A 92 0.98 13.17 -11.29
CA ILE A 92 1.61 11.84 -11.15
C ILE A 92 0.51 10.79 -11.24
N VAL A 93 -0.61 10.99 -10.54
CA VAL A 93 -1.77 10.07 -10.60
C VAL A 93 -2.30 9.97 -12.03
N ALA A 94 -2.49 11.09 -12.74
CA ALA A 94 -2.96 11.08 -14.12
C ALA A 94 -2.03 10.25 -15.04
N LYS A 95 -0.72 10.47 -14.96
CA LYS A 95 0.27 9.72 -15.75
C LYS A 95 0.31 8.23 -15.40
N VAL A 96 0.19 7.90 -14.11
CA VAL A 96 0.15 6.50 -13.66
C VAL A 96 -1.15 5.82 -14.08
N GLN A 97 -2.28 6.54 -14.08
CA GLN A 97 -3.54 6.01 -14.57
C GLN A 97 -3.48 5.68 -16.06
N ASP A 98 -2.92 6.58 -16.88
CA ASP A 98 -2.67 6.32 -18.31
C ASP A 98 -1.72 5.15 -18.52
N TYR A 99 -0.64 5.08 -17.74
CA TYR A 99 0.32 3.98 -17.77
C TYR A 99 -0.37 2.65 -17.42
N ALA A 100 -1.05 2.55 -16.29
CA ALA A 100 -1.76 1.35 -15.86
C ALA A 100 -2.79 0.89 -16.90
N LYS A 101 -3.58 1.82 -17.44
CA LYS A 101 -4.56 1.53 -18.50
C LYS A 101 -3.94 1.03 -19.80
N SER A 102 -2.71 1.47 -20.12
CA SER A 102 -1.98 1.01 -21.31
C SER A 102 -1.31 -0.36 -21.14
N GLN A 103 -0.95 -0.73 -19.91
CA GLN A 103 -0.19 -1.96 -19.63
C GLN A 103 -1.09 -3.13 -19.21
N LEU A 104 -2.18 -2.84 -18.50
CA LEU A 104 -3.05 -3.86 -17.90
C LEU A 104 -4.19 -4.27 -18.85
N PRO A 105 -4.59 -5.55 -18.85
CA PRO A 105 -5.87 -5.95 -19.42
C PRO A 105 -7.03 -5.17 -18.78
N SER A 106 -8.09 -4.90 -19.55
CA SER A 106 -9.25 -4.13 -19.06
C SER A 106 -9.87 -4.68 -17.75
N PRO A 107 -10.04 -6.02 -17.56
CA PRO A 107 -10.53 -6.55 -16.29
C PRO A 107 -9.63 -6.21 -15.09
N THR A 108 -8.30 -6.26 -15.27
CA THR A 108 -7.30 -5.92 -14.23
C THR A 108 -7.27 -4.43 -13.95
N TYR A 109 -7.34 -3.57 -14.97
CA TYR A 109 -7.46 -2.14 -14.76
C TYR A 109 -8.76 -1.77 -14.01
N ASN A 110 -9.89 -2.37 -14.40
CA ASN A 110 -11.14 -2.15 -13.68
C ASN A 110 -11.07 -2.68 -12.25
N HIS A 111 -10.39 -3.79 -11.99
CA HIS A 111 -10.10 -4.26 -10.63
C HIS A 111 -9.32 -3.21 -9.84
N SER A 112 -8.21 -2.68 -10.37
CA SER A 112 -7.44 -1.60 -9.73
C SER A 112 -8.31 -0.38 -9.41
N MET A 113 -9.22 0.00 -10.32
CA MET A 113 -10.17 1.07 -10.05
C MET A 113 -11.13 0.69 -8.92
N ARG A 114 -11.79 -0.47 -8.97
CA ARG A 114 -12.67 -0.95 -7.89
C ARG A 114 -11.96 -0.98 -6.54
N VAL A 115 -10.72 -1.47 -6.48
CA VAL A 115 -9.88 -1.50 -5.27
C VAL A 115 -9.70 -0.10 -4.69
N PHE A 116 -9.50 0.93 -5.50
CA PHE A 116 -9.46 2.32 -5.01
C PHE A 116 -10.77 2.75 -4.34
N TYR A 117 -11.93 2.42 -4.91
CA TYR A 117 -13.24 2.76 -4.32
C TYR A 117 -13.52 1.94 -3.06
N TRP A 118 -13.21 0.65 -3.04
CA TRP A 118 -13.30 -0.19 -1.84
C TRP A 118 -12.41 0.33 -0.73
N ALA A 119 -11.13 0.58 -1.03
CA ALA A 119 -10.17 1.12 -0.08
C ALA A 119 -10.63 2.49 0.46
N THR A 120 -11.17 3.37 -0.39
CA THR A 120 -11.68 4.67 0.05
C THR A 120 -12.91 4.53 0.96
N ALA A 121 -13.83 3.62 0.64
CA ALA A 121 -15.00 3.35 1.48
C ALA A 121 -14.58 2.76 2.85
N ILE A 122 -13.68 1.77 2.84
CA ILE A 122 -13.14 1.15 4.04
C ILE A 122 -12.37 2.18 4.88
N LEU A 123 -11.51 2.99 4.26
CA LEU A 123 -10.75 4.05 4.93
C LEU A 123 -11.67 5.02 5.67
N LYS A 124 -12.63 5.61 4.95
CA LYS A 124 -13.52 6.64 5.51
C LYS A 124 -14.42 6.10 6.61
N GLN A 125 -14.91 4.87 6.48
CA GLN A 125 -15.93 4.33 7.36
C GLN A 125 -15.36 3.49 8.50
N GLN A 126 -14.27 2.75 8.28
CA GLN A 126 -13.66 1.88 9.30
C GLN A 126 -12.49 2.56 10.02
N PHE A 127 -11.80 3.50 9.35
CA PHE A 127 -10.57 4.10 9.84
C PHE A 127 -10.57 5.64 9.73
N PRO A 128 -11.58 6.35 10.26
CA PRO A 128 -11.75 7.80 10.07
C PRO A 128 -10.54 8.62 10.54
N ALA A 129 -9.81 8.17 11.57
CA ALA A 129 -8.60 8.83 12.04
C ALA A 129 -7.44 8.78 11.02
N HIS A 130 -7.36 7.72 10.22
CA HIS A 130 -6.38 7.62 9.13
C HIS A 130 -6.88 8.31 7.85
N ALA A 131 -8.20 8.41 7.66
CA ALA A 131 -8.79 9.06 6.50
C ALA A 131 -8.46 10.56 6.42
N SER A 132 -8.20 11.21 7.55
CA SER A 132 -7.78 12.62 7.61
C SER A 132 -6.33 12.86 7.23
N SER A 133 -5.45 11.84 7.29
CA SER A 133 -4.01 12.01 7.06
C SER A 133 -3.51 11.33 5.79
N LEU A 134 -4.06 10.16 5.42
CA LEU A 134 -3.59 9.40 4.26
C LEU A 134 -3.86 10.15 2.94
N SER A 135 -2.81 10.32 2.15
CA SER A 135 -2.87 10.93 0.82
C SER A 135 -3.77 10.13 -0.14
N PRO A 136 -4.83 10.75 -0.70
CA PRO A 136 -5.63 10.12 -1.76
C PRO A 136 -4.77 9.77 -2.98
N SER A 137 -3.78 10.58 -3.32
CA SER A 137 -2.84 10.31 -4.41
C SER A 137 -2.03 9.05 -4.13
N THR A 138 -1.44 8.91 -2.94
CA THR A 138 -0.70 7.68 -2.57
C THR A 138 -1.60 6.44 -2.66
N LEU A 139 -2.84 6.53 -2.19
CA LEU A 139 -3.80 5.43 -2.30
C LEU A 139 -4.10 5.09 -3.77
N ALA A 140 -4.38 6.08 -4.60
CA ALA A 140 -4.65 5.89 -6.03
C ALA A 140 -3.46 5.25 -6.76
N LEU A 141 -2.24 5.77 -6.55
CA LEU A 141 -1.02 5.22 -7.13
C LEU A 141 -0.82 3.75 -6.76
N THR A 142 -1.06 3.40 -5.49
CA THR A 142 -0.93 2.02 -5.02
C THR A 142 -1.98 1.12 -5.68
N CYS A 143 -3.24 1.53 -5.72
CA CYS A 143 -4.31 0.74 -6.33
C CYS A 143 -4.09 0.51 -7.83
N LEU A 144 -3.66 1.55 -8.57
CA LEU A 144 -3.37 1.47 -10.01
C LEU A 144 -2.20 0.55 -10.34
N LEU A 145 -1.22 0.41 -9.43
CA LEU A 145 0.04 -0.29 -9.70
C LEU A 145 0.17 -1.65 -9.01
N HIS A 146 -0.70 -2.02 -8.05
CA HIS A 146 -0.50 -3.24 -7.27
C HIS A 146 -0.41 -4.52 -8.11
N ASP A 147 -1.16 -4.57 -9.20
CA ASP A 147 -1.17 -5.69 -10.15
C ASP A 147 -0.29 -5.45 -11.38
N ILE A 148 0.55 -4.41 -11.43
CA ILE A 148 1.36 -4.11 -12.62
C ILE A 148 2.34 -5.24 -12.99
N GLY A 149 2.76 -6.03 -12.00
CA GLY A 149 3.57 -7.24 -12.21
C GLY A 149 2.85 -8.32 -13.01
N THR A 150 1.51 -8.32 -13.04
CA THR A 150 0.67 -9.29 -13.77
C THR A 150 0.51 -8.93 -15.25
N ALA A 151 0.91 -7.73 -15.68
CA ALA A 151 0.79 -7.33 -17.07
C ALA A 151 1.48 -8.38 -17.98
N PRO A 152 0.93 -8.72 -19.17
CA PRO A 152 1.43 -9.82 -19.99
C PRO A 152 2.94 -9.74 -20.27
N HIS A 153 3.47 -8.53 -20.49
CA HIS A 153 4.92 -8.36 -20.67
C HIS A 153 5.71 -8.57 -19.37
N ASN A 154 5.21 -8.06 -18.24
CA ASN A 154 5.92 -8.04 -16.96
C ASN A 154 5.98 -9.41 -16.30
N ILE A 155 4.93 -10.22 -16.40
CA ILE A 155 4.89 -11.55 -15.77
C ILE A 155 5.95 -12.50 -16.38
N HIS A 156 6.26 -12.32 -17.68
CA HIS A 156 7.27 -13.10 -18.41
C HIS A 156 8.68 -12.47 -18.43
N SER A 157 8.84 -11.20 -18.04
CA SER A 157 10.13 -10.50 -18.14
C SER A 157 11.09 -10.78 -16.98
N THR A 158 10.64 -11.52 -15.97
CA THR A 158 11.38 -11.72 -14.72
C THR A 158 11.19 -13.14 -14.16
N ARG A 159 12.05 -13.52 -13.21
CA ARG A 159 11.88 -14.72 -12.36
C ARG A 159 11.39 -14.38 -10.95
N LEU A 160 11.24 -13.10 -10.63
CA LEU A 160 10.68 -12.64 -9.35
C LEU A 160 9.17 -12.85 -9.32
N SER A 161 8.62 -13.07 -8.13
CA SER A 161 7.17 -13.04 -7.89
C SER A 161 6.58 -11.73 -8.41
N PHE A 162 5.38 -11.76 -8.98
CA PHE A 162 4.78 -10.58 -9.59
C PHE A 162 4.62 -9.40 -8.61
N GLU A 163 4.41 -9.66 -7.32
CA GLU A 163 4.28 -8.63 -6.27
C GLU A 163 5.61 -7.88 -6.12
N PHE A 164 6.72 -8.61 -6.15
CA PHE A 164 8.07 -8.04 -6.03
C PHE A 164 8.44 -7.25 -7.27
N GLN A 165 8.20 -7.82 -8.46
CA GLN A 165 8.43 -7.15 -9.72
C GLN A 165 7.54 -5.90 -9.85
N GLY A 166 6.28 -5.99 -9.44
CA GLY A 166 5.33 -4.89 -9.44
C GLY A 166 5.79 -3.74 -8.54
N GLY A 167 6.24 -4.05 -7.32
CA GLY A 167 6.82 -3.06 -6.41
C GLY A 167 8.05 -2.37 -6.99
N ILE A 168 8.97 -3.13 -7.59
CA ILE A 168 10.18 -2.57 -8.23
C ILE A 168 9.81 -1.68 -9.43
N ILE A 169 8.85 -2.08 -10.26
CA ILE A 169 8.35 -1.26 -11.37
C ILE A 169 7.75 0.04 -10.84
N ALA A 170 6.89 -0.05 -9.82
CA ALA A 170 6.23 1.09 -9.22
C ALA A 170 7.25 2.07 -8.61
N LEU A 171 8.22 1.58 -7.84
CA LEU A 171 9.28 2.40 -7.24
C LEU A 171 10.07 3.15 -8.32
N ASN A 172 10.52 2.46 -9.37
CA ASN A 172 11.27 3.08 -10.45
C ASN A 172 10.44 4.10 -11.26
N LEU A 173 9.18 3.78 -11.54
CA LEU A 173 8.27 4.68 -12.24
C LEU A 173 8.07 5.96 -11.42
N LEU A 174 7.70 5.81 -10.16
CA LEU A 174 7.37 6.95 -9.29
C LEU A 174 8.61 7.78 -8.98
N GLN A 175 9.70 7.16 -8.54
CA GLN A 175 10.89 7.89 -8.08
C GLN A 175 11.76 8.39 -9.24
N ASN A 176 12.09 7.53 -10.21
CA ASN A 176 13.08 7.85 -11.23
C ASN A 176 12.49 8.48 -12.50
N THR A 177 11.22 8.18 -12.82
CA THR A 177 10.58 8.68 -14.05
C THR A 177 9.66 9.88 -13.78
N LEU A 178 8.90 9.83 -12.67
CA LEU A 178 7.90 10.84 -12.34
C LEU A 178 8.30 11.78 -11.21
N SER A 179 9.47 11.57 -10.61
CA SER A 179 10.02 12.38 -9.52
C SER A 179 9.05 12.55 -8.33
N ALA A 180 8.28 11.52 -8.02
CA ALA A 180 7.43 11.47 -6.83
C ALA A 180 8.30 11.57 -5.56
N PRO A 181 7.79 12.17 -4.46
CA PRO A 181 8.49 12.17 -3.19
C PRO A 181 8.91 10.76 -2.75
N GLN A 182 10.15 10.62 -2.27
CA GLN A 182 10.68 9.31 -1.87
C GLN A 182 9.79 8.56 -0.88
N PRO A 183 9.26 9.16 0.20
CA PRO A 183 8.38 8.44 1.13
C PRO A 183 7.07 7.95 0.50
N GLN A 184 6.57 8.62 -0.55
CA GLN A 184 5.41 8.17 -1.31
C GLN A 184 5.77 6.98 -2.19
N ALA A 185 6.86 7.07 -2.96
CA ALA A 185 7.28 6.00 -3.86
C ALA A 185 7.64 4.72 -3.10
N GLU A 186 8.35 4.85 -1.97
CA GLU A 186 8.67 3.73 -1.09
C GLU A 186 7.41 3.16 -0.41
N GLY A 187 6.46 4.01 0.02
CA GLY A 187 5.22 3.57 0.63
C GLY A 187 4.34 2.76 -0.33
N VAL A 188 4.25 3.22 -1.59
CA VAL A 188 3.61 2.48 -2.68
C VAL A 188 4.32 1.14 -2.91
N CYS A 189 5.65 1.15 -3.03
CA CYS A 189 6.44 -0.07 -3.24
C CYS A 189 6.22 -1.10 -2.12
N GLU A 190 6.34 -0.70 -0.85
CA GLU A 190 6.13 -1.55 0.32
C GLU A 190 4.72 -2.17 0.32
N ALA A 191 3.70 -1.35 0.07
CA ALA A 191 2.31 -1.82 0.02
C ALA A 191 2.08 -2.82 -1.13
N ILE A 192 2.67 -2.59 -2.31
CA ILE A 192 2.56 -3.50 -3.45
C ILE A 192 3.30 -4.81 -3.17
N ILE A 193 4.53 -4.78 -2.65
CA ILE A 193 5.28 -6.01 -2.34
C ILE A 193 4.51 -6.90 -1.37
N ARG A 194 3.78 -6.31 -0.42
CA ARG A 194 3.09 -7.03 0.65
C ARG A 194 1.59 -7.19 0.44
N HIS A 195 1.02 -6.84 -0.71
CA HIS A 195 -0.44 -6.88 -0.90
C HIS A 195 -1.03 -8.31 -0.91
N GLN A 196 -0.19 -9.34 -1.10
CA GLN A 196 -0.57 -10.76 -0.93
C GLN A 196 0.07 -11.42 0.30
N ASP A 197 0.85 -10.68 1.10
CA ASP A 197 1.47 -11.16 2.35
C ASP A 197 0.42 -11.20 3.48
N LEU A 198 -0.62 -12.01 3.26
CA LEU A 198 -1.70 -12.23 4.20
C LEU A 198 -1.18 -13.07 5.36
N GLY A 199 -1.24 -12.55 6.58
CA GLY A 199 -0.67 -13.22 7.74
C GLY A 199 -1.38 -12.87 9.05
N THR A 200 -1.04 -13.60 10.10
CA THR A 200 -1.66 -13.47 11.44
C THR A 200 -0.70 -12.90 12.49
N THR A 201 0.54 -12.57 12.14
CA THR A 201 1.57 -12.15 13.11
C THR A 201 2.46 -11.04 12.55
N GLY A 202 2.75 -10.05 13.38
CA GLY A 202 3.62 -8.92 13.04
C GLY A 202 2.82 -7.67 12.65
N LYS A 203 3.51 -6.74 11.99
CA LYS A 203 2.95 -5.45 11.56
C LYS A 203 3.16 -5.22 10.06
N ILE A 204 2.36 -4.32 9.53
CA ILE A 204 2.42 -3.80 8.16
C ILE A 204 2.16 -2.29 8.20
N THR A 205 2.46 -1.57 7.13
CA THR A 205 2.01 -0.19 6.95
C THR A 205 0.48 -0.13 6.87
N PHE A 206 -0.12 0.96 7.34
CA PHE A 206 -1.56 1.15 7.23
C PHE A 206 -2.03 1.12 5.77
N LEU A 207 -1.25 1.72 4.86
CA LEU A 207 -1.50 1.63 3.42
C LEU A 207 -1.50 0.17 2.94
N GLY A 208 -0.49 -0.62 3.31
CA GLY A 208 -0.43 -2.05 2.94
C GLY A 208 -1.63 -2.83 3.46
N GLN A 209 -2.04 -2.63 4.71
CA GLN A 209 -3.22 -3.30 5.26
C GLN A 209 -4.51 -2.88 4.55
N LEU A 210 -4.66 -1.59 4.25
CA LEU A 210 -5.83 -1.07 3.55
C LEU A 210 -5.95 -1.69 2.15
N ILE A 211 -4.82 -1.84 1.45
CA ILE A 211 -4.77 -2.52 0.16
C ILE A 211 -5.13 -4.00 0.30
N GLN A 212 -4.59 -4.73 1.28
CA GLN A 212 -4.97 -6.13 1.53
C GLN A 212 -6.48 -6.28 1.76
N LEU A 213 -7.08 -5.41 2.58
CA LEU A 213 -8.53 -5.45 2.82
C LEU A 213 -9.33 -5.24 1.53
N ALA A 214 -8.91 -4.28 0.69
CA ALA A 214 -9.62 -3.94 -0.54
C ALA A 214 -9.45 -4.99 -1.66
N THR A 215 -8.24 -5.53 -1.85
CA THR A 215 -7.98 -6.55 -2.88
C THR A 215 -8.66 -7.87 -2.53
N VAL A 216 -8.56 -8.32 -1.28
CA VAL A 216 -9.21 -9.56 -0.84
C VAL A 216 -10.74 -9.43 -0.87
N TYR A 217 -11.30 -8.25 -0.56
CA TYR A 217 -12.73 -7.99 -0.73
C TYR A 217 -13.19 -8.20 -2.19
N ASP A 218 -12.47 -7.67 -3.18
CA ASP A 218 -12.85 -7.79 -4.60
C ASP A 218 -12.60 -9.20 -5.18
N ASN A 219 -11.57 -9.88 -4.68
CA ASN A 219 -11.12 -11.18 -5.19
C ASN A 219 -11.86 -12.36 -4.56
N MET A 220 -12.02 -12.35 -3.25
CA MET A 220 -12.56 -13.49 -2.47
C MET A 220 -13.73 -13.11 -1.58
N SER A 221 -14.10 -11.82 -1.53
CA SER A 221 -15.19 -11.32 -0.68
C SER A 221 -15.03 -11.66 0.80
N THR A 222 -13.77 -11.77 1.24
CA THR A 222 -13.45 -11.82 2.66
C THR A 222 -13.90 -10.52 3.30
N ARG A 223 -14.55 -10.64 4.47
CA ARG A 223 -15.21 -9.53 5.17
C ARG A 223 -16.18 -8.77 4.26
N PRO A 224 -17.22 -9.45 3.72
CA PRO A 224 -18.12 -8.87 2.71
C PRO A 224 -18.94 -7.69 3.24
N TYR A 225 -19.01 -7.53 4.57
CA TYR A 225 -19.78 -6.48 5.24
C TYR A 225 -18.97 -5.22 5.57
N LEU A 226 -17.75 -5.05 5.03
CA LEU A 226 -16.99 -3.80 5.17
C LEU A 226 -17.49 -2.68 4.26
N VAL A 227 -18.22 -3.04 3.21
CA VAL A 227 -18.78 -2.13 2.21
C VAL A 227 -20.29 -2.37 2.15
N SER A 228 -21.07 -1.29 2.03
CA SER A 228 -22.53 -1.41 1.87
C SER A 228 -22.89 -2.03 0.51
N GLU A 229 -24.02 -2.72 0.44
CA GLU A 229 -24.50 -3.34 -0.80
C GLU A 229 -24.72 -2.28 -1.90
N GLU A 230 -25.25 -1.12 -1.55
CA GLU A 230 -25.48 -0.02 -2.48
C GLU A 230 -24.17 0.54 -3.04
N THR A 231 -23.14 0.69 -2.21
CA THR A 231 -21.79 1.05 -2.67
C THR A 231 -21.23 -0.03 -3.60
N LYS A 232 -21.43 -1.30 -3.26
CA LYS A 232 -20.96 -2.44 -4.08
C LYS A 232 -21.55 -2.39 -5.49
N VAL A 233 -22.88 -2.32 -5.58
CA VAL A 233 -23.61 -2.28 -6.86
C VAL A 233 -23.21 -1.04 -7.68
N ASP A 234 -23.09 0.13 -7.06
CA ASP A 234 -22.77 1.38 -7.76
C ASP A 234 -21.34 1.37 -8.33
N VAL A 235 -20.35 0.91 -7.56
CA VAL A 235 -18.97 0.80 -8.04
C VAL A 235 -18.82 -0.28 -9.12
N MET A 236 -19.52 -1.41 -9.00
CA MET A 236 -19.52 -2.45 -10.05
C MET A 236 -20.12 -1.96 -11.37
N LYS A 237 -21.11 -1.07 -11.30
CA LYS A 237 -21.69 -0.43 -12.50
C LYS A 237 -20.69 0.51 -13.18
N GLU A 238 -19.93 1.27 -12.40
CA GLU A 238 -18.92 2.20 -12.93
C GLU A 238 -17.68 1.46 -13.47
N PHE A 239 -17.25 0.39 -12.79
CA PHE A 239 -16.07 -0.41 -13.16
C PHE A 239 -16.40 -1.91 -13.25
N PRO A 240 -17.05 -2.36 -14.35
CA PRO A 240 -17.49 -3.75 -14.53
C PRO A 240 -16.37 -4.78 -14.36
N ARG A 241 -16.70 -5.96 -13.84
CA ARG A 241 -15.71 -7.03 -13.57
C ARG A 241 -15.16 -7.66 -14.85
N MET A 242 -16.00 -7.84 -15.87
CA MET A 242 -15.58 -8.38 -17.17
C MET A 242 -14.92 -9.76 -17.04
N GLY A 243 -15.54 -10.66 -16.27
CA GLY A 243 -15.02 -12.00 -15.96
C GLY A 243 -13.79 -11.97 -15.05
N TRP A 244 -13.67 -10.99 -14.16
CA TRP A 244 -12.52 -10.77 -13.29
C TRP A 244 -12.10 -12.05 -12.54
N SER A 245 -13.05 -12.80 -11.96
CA SER A 245 -12.69 -13.99 -11.18
C SER A 245 -11.94 -15.02 -12.03
N LYS A 246 -12.39 -15.27 -13.26
CA LYS A 246 -11.70 -16.18 -14.19
C LYS A 246 -10.40 -15.59 -14.72
N CYS A 247 -10.38 -14.28 -14.97
CA CYS A 247 -9.18 -13.56 -15.41
C CYS A 247 -8.06 -13.72 -14.38
N PHE A 248 -8.35 -13.41 -13.12
CA PHE A 248 -7.35 -13.44 -12.05
C PHE A 248 -6.97 -14.86 -11.64
N GLU A 249 -7.93 -15.81 -11.63
CA GLU A 249 -7.61 -17.24 -11.47
C GLU A 249 -6.56 -17.69 -12.49
N LYS A 250 -6.76 -17.36 -13.77
CA LYS A 250 -5.81 -17.71 -14.84
C LYS A 250 -4.45 -17.07 -14.60
N THR A 251 -4.42 -15.78 -14.22
CA THR A 251 -3.17 -15.07 -13.89
C THR A 251 -2.41 -15.75 -12.75
N ILE A 252 -3.09 -16.16 -11.68
CA ILE A 252 -2.47 -16.86 -10.54
C ILE A 252 -1.89 -18.21 -10.99
N ARG A 253 -2.62 -18.96 -11.80
CA ARG A 253 -2.13 -20.25 -12.34
C ARG A 253 -0.92 -20.05 -13.26
N GLU A 254 -0.92 -18.98 -14.05
CA GLU A 254 0.21 -18.61 -14.89
C GLU A 254 1.43 -18.21 -14.06
N GLU A 255 1.25 -17.37 -13.03
CA GLU A 255 2.30 -17.02 -12.07
C GLU A 255 2.95 -18.26 -11.46
N ASN A 256 2.13 -19.15 -10.91
CA ASN A 256 2.60 -20.38 -10.27
C ASN A 256 3.26 -21.35 -11.27
N GLY A 257 2.78 -21.38 -12.52
CA GLY A 257 3.34 -22.22 -13.58
C GLY A 257 4.69 -21.72 -14.10
N LEU A 258 4.83 -20.40 -14.29
CA LEU A 258 6.08 -19.77 -14.74
C LEU A 258 7.12 -19.72 -13.62
N LYS A 259 6.68 -19.48 -12.39
CA LYS A 259 7.50 -19.27 -11.21
C LYS A 259 6.99 -20.14 -10.06
N PRO A 260 7.34 -21.44 -10.02
CA PRO A 260 6.93 -22.36 -8.95
C PRO A 260 7.44 -21.98 -7.54
N TRP A 261 8.38 -21.03 -7.46
CA TRP A 261 8.92 -20.45 -6.23
C TRP A 261 8.31 -19.08 -5.90
N ALA A 262 7.30 -18.62 -6.66
CA ALA A 262 6.67 -17.32 -6.46
C ALA A 262 6.03 -17.23 -5.07
N HIS A 263 6.03 -16.01 -4.54
CA HIS A 263 5.39 -15.69 -3.26
C HIS A 263 3.90 -16.05 -3.26
N THR A 264 3.19 -15.89 -4.38
CA THR A 264 1.79 -16.30 -4.56
C THR A 264 1.51 -17.76 -4.13
N THR A 265 2.49 -18.66 -4.22
CA THR A 265 2.34 -20.06 -3.74
C THR A 265 2.12 -20.16 -2.23
N HIS A 266 2.49 -19.13 -1.45
CA HIS A 266 2.23 -19.00 -0.01
C HIS A 266 0.72 -19.04 0.31
N LEU A 267 -0.13 -18.56 -0.60
CA LEU A 267 -1.59 -18.58 -0.45
C LEU A 267 -2.21 -19.95 -0.81
N GLY A 268 -1.37 -20.93 -1.16
CA GLY A 268 -1.77 -22.28 -1.56
C GLY A 268 -1.98 -22.38 -3.08
N GLY A 269 -1.14 -23.20 -3.73
CA GLY A 269 -1.06 -23.30 -5.19
C GLY A 269 -2.37 -23.60 -5.92
N GLU A 270 -3.28 -24.34 -5.29
CA GLU A 270 -4.65 -24.58 -5.80
C GLU A 270 -5.72 -23.87 -4.96
N VAL A 271 -5.50 -23.70 -3.65
CA VAL A 271 -6.50 -23.11 -2.74
C VAL A 271 -6.82 -21.68 -3.16
N PHE A 272 -5.80 -20.88 -3.46
CA PHE A 272 -6.00 -19.48 -3.83
C PHE A 272 -6.68 -19.30 -5.20
N PRO A 273 -6.18 -19.87 -6.31
CA PRO A 273 -6.86 -19.70 -7.61
C PRO A 273 -8.29 -20.26 -7.60
N ASN A 274 -8.53 -21.40 -6.92
CA ASN A 274 -9.89 -21.94 -6.80
C ASN A 274 -10.80 -21.03 -5.95
N GLY A 275 -10.26 -20.43 -4.89
CA GLY A 275 -11.01 -19.48 -4.05
C GLY A 275 -11.42 -18.22 -4.82
N VAL A 276 -10.53 -17.69 -5.66
CA VAL A 276 -10.83 -16.55 -6.55
C VAL A 276 -11.87 -16.90 -7.62
N GLY A 277 -11.69 -18.04 -8.30
CA GLY A 277 -12.62 -18.52 -9.33
C GLY A 277 -13.99 -18.89 -8.77
N GLY A 278 -14.05 -19.29 -7.48
CA GLY A 278 -15.26 -19.67 -6.76
C GLY A 278 -15.96 -18.54 -6.00
N ASN A 279 -15.67 -17.26 -6.28
CA ASN A 279 -16.29 -16.14 -5.59
C ASN A 279 -17.78 -15.96 -5.94
N VAL A 280 -18.64 -16.69 -5.22
CA VAL A 280 -20.11 -16.64 -5.41
C VAL A 280 -20.69 -15.26 -5.10
N PHE A 281 -20.11 -14.53 -4.14
CA PHE A 281 -20.62 -13.22 -3.70
C PHE A 281 -20.57 -12.15 -4.80
N MET A 282 -19.62 -12.26 -5.73
CA MET A 282 -19.47 -11.33 -6.85
C MET A 282 -20.01 -11.88 -8.19
N SER A 283 -20.56 -13.10 -8.19
CA SER A 283 -20.88 -13.85 -9.42
C SER A 283 -21.88 -13.18 -10.37
N GLU A 284 -22.81 -12.37 -9.84
CA GLU A 284 -23.79 -11.63 -10.65
C GLU A 284 -23.18 -10.46 -11.45
N PHE A 285 -21.95 -10.06 -11.13
CA PHE A 285 -21.26 -8.93 -11.74
C PHE A 285 -20.16 -9.34 -12.73
N GLU A 286 -19.97 -10.64 -12.97
CA GLU A 286 -18.95 -11.20 -13.88
C GLU A 286 -19.20 -10.87 -15.35
#